data_AF-A0A8S2JFN3-F1
#
_entry.id   AF-A0A8S2JFN3-F1
#
_cell.length_a   1.000
_cell.length_b   1.000
_cell.length_c   1.000
_cell.angle_alpha   90.00
_cell.angle_beta   90.00
_cell.angle_gamma   90.00
#
_symmetry.space_group_name_H-M   'P 1'
#
loop_
_entity.id
_entity.type
_entity.pdbx_description
1 polymer ?
#
loop_
_entity_poly.entity_id
_entity_poly.type
_entity_poly.pdbx_seq_one_letter_code
_entity_poly.pdbx_strand_id
1 'polypeptide(L)'
;MGFDLGYYIGINDCSMKSQENLDVIKQIPQDRILIETDSPWCGIKQSHASYRYVKTHYDSVKKEKWQENKMIKDRNEPTCIVQICEVIAAIHEENFDDLCDQIYQNTVKLFF
;
A
#
# COMPACT_ATOMS: atom_id res chain seq x y z
N MET A 1 -3.15 -21.52 -0.68
CA MET A 1 -3.68 -20.18 -1.02
C MET A 1 -4.22 -20.22 -2.45
N GLY A 2 -5.13 -19.32 -2.84
CA GLY A 2 -5.81 -19.35 -4.16
C GLY A 2 -4.94 -19.07 -5.39
N PHE A 3 -3.61 -19.11 -5.27
CA PHE A 3 -2.68 -18.78 -6.35
C PHE A 3 -2.71 -19.80 -7.49
N ASP A 4 -2.97 -21.07 -7.16
CA ASP A 4 -3.12 -22.16 -8.14
C ASP A 4 -4.35 -21.98 -9.03
N LEU A 5 -5.31 -21.14 -8.60
CA LEU A 5 -6.49 -20.76 -9.37
C LEU A 5 -6.23 -19.54 -10.27
N GLY A 6 -5.02 -18.97 -10.25
CA GLY A 6 -4.65 -17.82 -11.06
C GLY A 6 -5.11 -16.46 -10.51
N TYR A 7 -5.57 -16.39 -9.26
CA TYR A 7 -6.01 -15.14 -8.65
C TYR A 7 -4.85 -14.27 -8.15
N TYR A 8 -5.03 -12.96 -8.30
CA TYR A 8 -4.20 -11.92 -7.69
C TYR A 8 -4.81 -11.46 -6.36
N ILE A 9 -3.98 -10.91 -5.47
CA ILE A 9 -4.40 -10.39 -4.17
C ILE A 9 -4.16 -8.88 -4.12
N GLY A 10 -5.23 -8.11 -3.95
CA GLY A 10 -5.18 -6.66 -3.73
C GLY A 10 -4.83 -6.32 -2.28
N ILE A 11 -3.87 -5.42 -2.10
CA ILE A 11 -3.36 -4.99 -0.81
C ILE A 11 -3.53 -3.48 -0.64
N ASN A 12 -4.13 -3.08 0.48
CA ASN A 12 -4.20 -1.71 0.97
C ASN A 12 -3.80 -1.66 2.46
N ASP A 13 -3.84 -0.50 3.10
CA ASP A 13 -3.47 -0.35 4.52
C ASP A 13 -4.35 -1.18 5.47
N CYS A 14 -5.63 -1.38 5.14
CA CYS A 14 -6.51 -2.20 5.97
C CYS A 14 -6.03 -3.66 6.04
N SER A 15 -5.23 -4.11 5.07
CA SER A 15 -4.53 -5.39 5.04
C SER A 15 -3.17 -5.36 5.75
N MET A 16 -2.80 -4.30 6.49
CA MET A 16 -1.45 -4.10 7.05
C MET A 16 -1.45 -3.60 8.51
N LYS A 17 -2.59 -3.69 9.21
CA LYS A 17 -2.79 -3.08 10.53
C LYS A 17 -2.00 -3.78 11.64
N SER A 18 -1.90 -5.10 11.59
CA SER A 18 -1.23 -5.93 12.60
C SER A 18 0.01 -6.63 12.06
N GLN A 19 0.87 -7.15 12.95
CA GLN A 19 2.01 -7.97 12.56
C GLN A 19 1.55 -9.25 11.82
N GLU A 20 0.47 -9.87 12.27
CA GLU A 20 -0.13 -11.03 11.58
C GLU A 20 -0.52 -10.70 10.14
N ASN A 21 -1.04 -9.50 9.88
CA ASN A 21 -1.33 -9.08 8.51
C ASN A 21 -0.06 -8.99 7.66
N LEU A 22 1.02 -8.41 8.20
CA LEU A 22 2.30 -8.32 7.49
C LEU A 22 2.90 -9.70 7.23
N ASP A 23 2.79 -10.62 8.18
CA ASP A 23 3.28 -12.00 8.05
C ASP A 23 2.51 -12.77 6.97
N VAL A 24 1.21 -12.49 6.79
CA VAL A 24 0.41 -13.01 5.68
C VAL A 24 0.86 -12.41 4.34
N ILE A 25 1.07 -11.09 4.27
CA ILE A 25 1.55 -10.44 3.03
C ILE A 25 2.92 -10.96 2.61
N LYS A 26 3.82 -11.24 3.58
CA LYS A 26 5.15 -11.81 3.31
C LYS A 26 5.11 -13.18 2.60
N GLN A 27 3.98 -13.90 2.68
CA GLN A 27 3.80 -15.21 2.04
C GLN A 27 3.21 -15.12 0.62
N ILE A 28 2.78 -13.94 0.17
CA ILE A 28 2.17 -13.76 -1.15
C ILE A 28 3.28 -13.66 -2.21
N PRO A 29 3.26 -14.48 -3.28
CA PRO A 29 4.17 -14.33 -4.42
C PRO A 29 4.04 -12.94 -5.04
N GLN A 30 5.15 -12.27 -5.32
CA GLN A 30 5.14 -10.90 -5.85
C GLN A 30 4.42 -10.78 -7.18
N ASP A 31 4.52 -11.79 -8.04
CA ASP A 31 3.81 -11.87 -9.33
C ASP A 31 2.29 -12.11 -9.19
N ARG A 32 1.78 -12.12 -7.95
CA ARG A 32 0.36 -12.20 -7.58
C ARG A 32 -0.11 -11.01 -6.72
N ILE A 33 0.76 -10.05 -6.42
CA ILE A 33 0.42 -8.85 -5.64
C ILE A 33 -0.12 -7.75 -6.55
N LEU A 34 -1.20 -7.11 -6.11
CA LEU A 34 -1.69 -5.82 -6.57
C LEU A 34 -1.75 -4.87 -5.38
N ILE A 35 -1.60 -3.57 -5.61
CA ILE A 35 -1.73 -2.55 -4.56
C ILE A 35 -2.81 -1.54 -4.91
N GLU A 36 -3.48 -1.06 -3.88
CA GLU A 36 -4.52 -0.04 -3.99
C GLU A 36 -4.56 0.81 -2.71
N THR A 37 -5.22 1.97 -2.78
CA THR A 37 -5.36 2.85 -1.59
C THR A 37 -6.72 2.72 -0.92
N ASP A 38 -7.75 2.31 -1.67
CA ASP A 38 -9.16 2.42 -1.26
C ASP A 38 -9.52 3.84 -0.78
N SER A 39 -8.90 4.87 -1.37
CA SER A 39 -9.13 6.27 -0.99
C SER A 39 -10.60 6.65 -1.18
N PRO A 40 -11.22 7.37 -0.23
CA PRO A 40 -10.59 8.15 0.85
C PRO A 40 -10.32 7.37 2.16
N TRP A 41 -10.52 6.06 2.16
CA TRP A 41 -10.37 5.16 3.31
C TRP A 41 -8.97 4.56 3.39
N CYS A 42 -8.75 3.68 4.37
CA CYS A 42 -7.52 2.88 4.54
C CYS A 42 -6.22 3.71 4.40
N GLY A 43 -6.12 4.83 5.11
CA GLY A 43 -4.86 5.57 5.24
C GLY A 43 -4.04 5.04 6.42
N ILE A 44 -2.75 4.75 6.19
CA ILE A 44 -1.84 4.22 7.22
C ILE A 44 -1.80 5.15 8.44
N LYS A 45 -2.07 4.58 9.62
CA LYS A 45 -2.05 5.31 10.90
C LYS A 45 -0.80 4.96 11.70
N GLN A 46 -0.37 5.88 12.56
CA GLN A 46 0.78 5.69 13.48
C GLN A 46 0.66 4.45 14.37
N SER A 47 -0.57 4.01 14.66
CA SER A 47 -0.85 2.81 15.45
C SER A 47 -0.74 1.49 14.67
N HIS A 48 -0.63 1.52 13.34
CA HIS A 48 -0.54 0.32 12.51
C HIS A 48 0.88 -0.24 12.53
N ALA A 49 1.00 -1.58 12.48
CA ALA A 49 2.28 -2.27 12.42
C ALA A 49 3.12 -1.85 11.19
N SER A 50 2.45 -1.47 10.10
CA SER A 50 3.07 -0.98 8.86
C SER A 50 3.74 0.38 8.97
N TYR A 51 3.30 1.24 9.89
CA TYR A 51 3.73 2.65 9.92
C TYR A 51 5.24 2.83 10.03
N ARG A 52 5.94 1.91 10.73
CA ARG A 52 7.40 1.95 10.89
C ARG A 52 8.18 1.80 9.58
N TYR A 53 7.55 1.34 8.51
CA TYR A 53 8.17 1.15 7.20
C TYR A 53 7.88 2.29 6.22
N VAL A 54 6.95 3.18 6.56
CA VAL A 54 6.59 4.34 5.72
C VAL A 54 7.74 5.33 5.74
N LYS A 55 8.20 5.73 4.56
CA LYS A 55 9.27 6.73 4.36
C LYS A 55 8.69 8.02 3.81
N THR A 56 7.71 7.93 2.92
CA THR A 56 7.09 9.09 2.29
C THR A 56 5.98 9.67 3.16
N HIS A 57 6.11 10.96 3.51
CA HIS A 57 5.12 11.71 4.28
C HIS A 57 4.71 12.99 3.55
N TYR A 58 3.42 13.30 3.62
CA TYR A 58 2.83 14.48 3.01
C TYR A 58 2.34 15.45 4.09
N ASP A 59 2.50 16.75 3.82
CA ASP A 59 1.92 17.81 4.62
C ASP A 59 0.39 17.71 4.61
N SER A 60 -0.22 17.74 5.80
CA SER A 60 -1.69 17.70 5.93
C SER A 60 -2.24 18.77 6.87
N VAL A 61 -3.46 19.21 6.57
CA VAL A 61 -4.20 20.24 7.33
C VAL A 61 -5.57 19.73 7.74
N LYS A 62 -6.16 20.31 8.80
CA LYS A 62 -7.56 20.05 9.13
C LYS A 62 -8.46 20.45 7.94
N LYS A 63 -9.59 19.76 7.77
CA LYS A 63 -10.54 19.97 6.67
C LYS A 63 -10.96 21.44 6.53
N GLU A 64 -11.16 22.15 7.63
CA GLU A 64 -11.61 23.56 7.65
C GLU A 64 -10.51 24.54 7.21
N LYS A 65 -9.26 24.07 7.09
CA LYS A 65 -8.08 24.85 6.68
C LYS A 65 -7.49 24.34 5.37
N TRP A 66 -8.33 23.78 4.48
CA TRP A 66 -7.90 23.21 3.21
C TRP A 66 -7.01 24.17 2.41
N GLN A 67 -5.97 23.60 1.78
CA GLN A 67 -5.04 24.29 0.89
C GLN A 67 -4.79 23.38 -0.31
N GLU A 68 -4.68 23.96 -1.50
CA GLU A 68 -4.53 23.22 -2.76
C GLU A 68 -3.36 22.23 -2.77
N ASN A 69 -2.23 22.61 -2.16
CA ASN A 69 -0.99 21.82 -2.15
C ASN A 69 -0.78 20.99 -0.86
N LYS A 70 -1.83 20.75 -0.09
CA LYS A 70 -1.76 19.95 1.15
C LYS A 70 -2.89 18.94 1.23
N MET A 71 -2.59 17.79 1.81
CA MET A 71 -3.61 16.77 2.07
C MET A 71 -4.58 17.21 3.18
N ILE A 72 -5.78 16.63 3.19
CA ILE A 72 -6.67 16.74 4.36
C ILE A 72 -6.27 15.68 5.39
N LYS A 73 -6.03 16.10 6.63
CA LYS A 73 -5.72 15.20 7.74
C LYS A 73 -6.80 14.12 7.85
N ASP A 74 -6.35 12.87 7.95
CA ASP A 74 -7.18 11.67 8.06
C ASP A 74 -8.01 11.30 6.81
N ARG A 75 -7.84 11.99 5.68
CA ARG A 75 -8.38 11.59 4.37
C ARG A 75 -7.27 10.95 3.54
N ASN A 76 -7.40 9.67 3.18
CA ASN A 76 -6.43 9.03 2.29
C ASN A 76 -6.59 9.54 0.85
N GLU A 77 -5.52 9.49 0.05
CA GLU A 77 -5.54 9.90 -1.35
C GLU A 77 -4.75 8.92 -2.23
N PRO A 78 -5.03 8.83 -3.55
CA PRO A 78 -4.32 7.91 -4.44
C PRO A 78 -2.80 8.04 -4.43
N THR A 79 -2.28 9.25 -4.18
CA THR A 79 -0.82 9.49 -4.08
C THR A 79 -0.16 8.74 -2.92
N CYS A 80 -0.94 8.29 -1.92
CA CYS A 80 -0.44 7.49 -0.81
C CYS A 80 -0.15 6.04 -1.19
N ILE A 81 -0.43 5.61 -2.43
CA ILE A 81 -0.14 4.25 -2.91
C ILE A 81 1.36 3.89 -2.76
N VAL A 82 2.24 4.89 -2.84
CA VAL A 82 3.67 4.77 -2.59
C VAL A 82 3.95 4.16 -1.21
N GLN A 83 3.17 4.52 -0.19
CA GLN A 83 3.36 4.03 1.18
C GLN A 83 3.01 2.55 1.30
N ILE A 84 2.03 2.05 0.52
CA ILE A 84 1.71 0.62 0.47
C ILE A 84 2.90 -0.15 -0.14
N CYS A 85 3.46 0.35 -1.23
CA CYS A 85 4.63 -0.26 -1.87
C CYS A 85 5.88 -0.22 -0.96
N GLU A 86 6.13 0.88 -0.26
CA GLU A 86 7.22 1.00 0.73
C GLU A 86 7.13 -0.07 1.82
N VAL A 87 5.93 -0.32 2.33
CA VAL A 87 5.70 -1.35 3.35
C VAL A 87 5.98 -2.74 2.79
N ILE A 88 5.45 -3.08 1.60
CA ILE A 88 5.65 -4.41 0.99
C ILE A 88 7.13 -4.64 0.68
N ALA A 89 7.81 -3.67 0.06
CA ALA A 89 9.24 -3.75 -0.23
C ALA A 89 10.07 -4.01 1.04
N ALA A 90 9.74 -3.30 2.14
CA ALA A 90 10.45 -3.46 3.39
C ALA A 90 10.25 -4.84 4.05
N ILE A 91 9.04 -5.41 4.00
CA ILE A 91 8.77 -6.73 4.62
C ILE A 91 9.23 -7.91 3.75
N HIS A 92 9.26 -7.74 2.42
CA HIS A 92 9.84 -8.71 1.47
C HIS A 92 11.36 -8.61 1.35
N GLU A 93 11.97 -7.54 1.91
CA GLU A 93 13.42 -7.27 1.84
C GLU A 93 13.92 -7.05 0.40
N GLU A 94 13.12 -6.34 -0.38
CA GLU A 94 13.36 -6.10 -1.80
C GLU A 94 13.64 -4.65 -2.15
N ASN A 95 14.23 -4.45 -3.33
CA ASN A 95 14.35 -3.13 -3.91
C ASN A 95 12.96 -2.57 -4.23
N PHE A 96 12.73 -1.31 -3.85
CA PHE A 96 11.46 -0.64 -4.05
C PHE A 96 11.07 -0.50 -5.52
N ASP A 97 12.01 -0.10 -6.37
CA ASP A 97 11.77 0.15 -7.79
C ASP A 97 11.44 -1.15 -8.52
N ASP A 98 12.19 -2.22 -8.25
CA ASP A 98 11.96 -3.55 -8.85
C ASP A 98 10.58 -4.10 -8.47
N LEU A 99 10.19 -3.99 -7.19
CA LEU A 99 8.87 -4.43 -6.72
C LEU A 99 7.75 -3.57 -7.33
N CYS A 100 7.95 -2.25 -7.40
CA CYS A 100 6.99 -1.33 -8.00
C CYS A 100 6.74 -1.68 -9.47
N ASP A 101 7.81 -1.92 -10.24
CA ASP A 101 7.73 -2.35 -11.63
C ASP A 101 6.99 -3.70 -11.75
N GLN A 102 7.32 -4.69 -10.93
CA GLN A 102 6.62 -5.98 -10.94
C GLN A 102 5.12 -5.84 -10.64
N ILE A 103 4.74 -5.04 -9.63
CA ILE A 103 3.33 -4.79 -9.28
C ILE A 103 2.61 -4.03 -10.40
N TYR A 104 3.28 -3.08 -11.04
CA TYR A 104 2.75 -2.40 -12.22
C TYR A 104 2.49 -3.39 -13.35
N GLN A 105 3.45 -4.26 -13.68
CA GLN A 105 3.27 -5.29 -14.71
C GLN A 105 2.14 -6.28 -14.37
N ASN A 106 1.98 -6.67 -13.10
CA ASN A 106 0.86 -7.50 -12.66
C ASN A 106 -0.49 -6.82 -12.93
N THR A 107 -0.58 -5.53 -12.59
CA THR A 107 -1.79 -4.71 -12.76
C THR A 107 -2.13 -4.54 -14.24
N VAL A 108 -1.13 -4.24 -15.08
CA VAL A 108 -1.28 -4.17 -16.54
C VAL A 108 -1.78 -5.49 -17.08
N LYS A 109 -1.11 -6.61 -16.77
CA LYS A 109 -1.47 -7.93 -17.27
C LYS A 109 -2.90 -8.37 -16.91
N LEU A 110 -3.41 -7.96 -15.75
CA LEU A 110 -4.75 -8.34 -15.30
C LEU A 110 -5.86 -7.46 -15.89
N PHE A 111 -5.64 -6.15 -16.00
CA PHE A 111 -6.70 -5.19 -16.28
C PHE A 111 -6.60 -4.48 -17.64
N PHE A 112 -5.49 -4.60 -18.36
CA PHE A 112 -5.22 -3.86 -19.60
C PHE A 112 -4.65 -4.77 -20.70
#